data_AF-A0A662ZH25-F1
#
_entry.id   AF-A0A662ZH25-F1
#
_cell.length_a   1.000
_cell.length_b   1.000
_cell.length_c   1.000
_cell.angle_alpha   90.00
_cell.angle_beta   90.00
_cell.angle_gamma   90.00
#
_symmetry.space_group_name_H-M   'P 1'
#
loop_
_entity.id
_entity.type
_entity.pdbx_description
1 polymer ?
#
loop_
_entity_poly.entity_id
_entity_poly.type
_entity_poly.pdbx_seq_one_letter_code
_entity_poly.pdbx_strand_id
1 'polypeptide(L)'
;MSVTVKEFKDKFKVAFKVSQEAAQNAKEIYLLCDFNAWEPVALTLNKNGTFTVNVDIAKDENLKKTYQYRYQYVMPDNSEKYDNDWDAQYYIPNPFNGDNSAFDIPEPSAEEAPVKAAAKPKAAKAKTTAKAPAKSAAKTTKTSTKKK
;
A
#
# COMPACT_ATOMS: atom_id res chain seq x y z
N MET A 1 -10.41 -7.05 8.75
CA MET A 1 -9.50 -7.53 9.81
C MET A 1 -8.96 -6.28 10.50
N SER A 2 -7.78 -6.26 11.12
CA SER A 2 -7.18 -4.99 11.57
C SER A 2 -5.67 -5.07 11.71
N VAL A 3 -4.99 -4.00 11.34
CA VAL A 3 -3.55 -3.77 11.56
C VAL A 3 -3.36 -2.59 12.49
N THR A 4 -2.54 -2.75 13.53
CA THR A 4 -2.18 -1.66 14.45
C THR A 4 -0.67 -1.55 14.57
N VAL A 5 -0.13 -0.37 14.28
CA VAL A 5 1.29 -0.08 14.40
C VAL A 5 1.53 0.68 15.71
N LYS A 6 2.50 0.22 16.50
CA LYS A 6 2.99 0.91 17.70
C LYS A 6 4.47 1.18 17.56
N GLU A 7 4.87 2.42 17.78
CA GLU A 7 6.26 2.84 17.72
C GLU A 7 6.98 2.57 19.05
N PHE A 8 8.20 2.04 18.95
CA PHE A 8 9.16 1.91 20.03
C PHE A 8 10.48 2.60 19.63
N LYS A 9 11.43 2.69 20.55
CA LYS A 9 12.71 3.40 20.32
C LYS A 9 13.48 2.84 19.12
N ASP A 10 13.60 1.52 19.05
CA ASP A 10 14.44 0.77 18.10
C ASP A 10 13.64 0.03 17.02
N LYS A 11 12.31 -0.03 17.15
CA LYS A 11 11.44 -0.82 16.27
C LYS A 11 10.00 -0.30 16.22
N PHE A 12 9.24 -0.82 15.28
CA PHE A 12 7.78 -0.76 15.26
C PHE A 12 7.21 -2.14 15.56
N LYS A 13 6.25 -2.22 16.48
CA LYS A 13 5.48 -3.44 16.73
C LYS A 13 4.17 -3.35 15.97
N VAL A 14 3.99 -4.26 15.02
CA VAL A 14 2.78 -4.33 14.20
C VAL A 14 1.95 -5.52 14.64
N ALA A 15 0.73 -5.24 15.11
CA ALA A 15 -0.23 -6.24 15.53
C ALA A 15 -1.24 -6.47 14.41
N PHE A 16 -1.34 -7.72 13.96
CA PHE A 16 -2.34 -8.17 13.00
C PHE A 16 -3.40 -8.98 13.73
N LYS A 17 -4.66 -8.73 13.39
CA LYS A 17 -5.79 -9.46 13.97
C LYS A 17 -6.80 -9.83 12.90
N VAL A 18 -7.11 -11.12 12.79
CA VAL A 18 -8.21 -11.65 11.97
C VAL A 18 -9.37 -12.01 12.89
N SER A 19 -10.56 -11.47 12.61
CA SER A 19 -11.77 -11.80 13.38
C SER A 19 -12.22 -13.23 13.09
N GLN A 20 -13.05 -13.82 13.96
CA GLN A 20 -13.60 -15.16 13.74
C GLN A 20 -14.37 -15.26 12.41
N GLU A 21 -15.11 -14.22 12.04
CA GLU A 21 -15.83 -14.15 10.77
C GLU A 21 -14.86 -14.15 9.58
N ALA A 22 -13.84 -13.29 9.65
CA ALA A 22 -12.83 -13.18 8.61
C ALA A 22 -11.92 -14.41 8.51
N ALA A 23 -11.84 -15.21 9.58
CA ALA A 23 -11.13 -16.48 9.59
C ALA A 23 -11.80 -17.55 8.73
N GLN A 24 -13.08 -17.41 8.36
CA GLN A 24 -13.78 -18.33 7.45
C GLN A 24 -13.71 -19.82 7.86
N ASN A 25 -13.67 -20.09 9.18
CA ASN A 25 -13.43 -21.42 9.76
C ASN A 25 -12.10 -22.08 9.37
N ALA A 26 -11.08 -21.29 9.00
CA ALA A 26 -9.74 -21.80 8.79
C ALA A 26 -9.18 -22.45 10.06
N LYS A 27 -8.48 -23.56 9.86
CA LYS A 27 -7.78 -24.29 10.91
C LYS A 27 -6.54 -23.53 11.36
N GLU A 28 -5.77 -23.03 10.39
CA GLU A 28 -4.55 -22.24 10.61
C GLU A 28 -4.56 -21.03 9.69
N ILE A 29 -3.96 -19.93 10.17
CA ILE A 29 -3.76 -18.72 9.37
C ILE A 29 -2.30 -18.31 9.50
N TYR A 30 -1.68 -18.01 8.37
CA TYR A 30 -0.33 -17.47 8.28
C TYR A 30 -0.37 -16.06 7.70
N LEU A 31 0.43 -15.18 8.26
CA LEU A 31 0.73 -13.87 7.68
C LEU A 31 1.91 -14.03 6.73
N LEU A 32 1.72 -13.63 5.48
CA LEU A 32 2.79 -13.44 4.50
C LEU A 32 3.01 -11.94 4.37
N CYS A 33 4.22 -11.47 4.60
CA CYS A 33 4.51 -10.04 4.56
C CYS A 33 5.89 -9.79 3.97
N ASP A 34 6.07 -8.64 3.33
CA ASP A 34 7.33 -8.31 2.67
C ASP A 34 8.45 -7.88 3.65
N PHE A 35 8.18 -7.73 4.96
CA PHE A 35 9.23 -7.46 5.97
C PHE A 35 10.15 -8.67 6.18
N ASN A 36 9.62 -9.89 6.02
CA ASN A 36 10.35 -11.15 6.14
C ASN A 36 10.36 -11.91 4.81
N ALA A 37 10.45 -11.17 3.70
CA ALA A 37 10.53 -11.75 2.35
C ALA A 37 9.39 -12.74 2.02
N TRP A 38 8.19 -12.48 2.53
CA TRP A 38 6.99 -13.32 2.33
C TRP A 38 7.04 -14.70 2.97
N GLU A 39 7.93 -14.93 3.94
CA GLU A 39 7.94 -16.15 4.73
C GLU A 39 6.68 -16.22 5.63
N PRO A 40 6.05 -17.40 5.78
CA PRO A 40 4.82 -17.56 6.56
C PRO A 40 5.07 -17.40 8.06
N VAL A 41 4.28 -16.52 8.69
CA VAL A 41 4.27 -16.33 10.15
C VAL A 41 2.93 -16.81 10.69
N ALA A 42 2.94 -17.86 11.51
CA ALA A 42 1.72 -18.41 12.09
C ALA A 42 1.00 -17.42 13.03
N LEU A 43 -0.30 -17.24 12.83
CA LEU A 43 -1.14 -16.53 13.79
C LEU A 43 -1.56 -17.46 14.93
N THR A 44 -1.61 -16.92 16.14
CA THR A 44 -2.13 -17.63 17.31
C THR A 44 -3.65 -17.52 17.36
N LEU A 45 -4.35 -18.66 17.44
CA LEU A 45 -5.79 -18.71 17.70
C LEU A 45 -6.07 -18.40 19.18
N ASN A 46 -6.87 -17.37 19.41
CA ASN A 46 -7.32 -16.98 20.74
C ASN A 46 -8.63 -17.70 21.11
N LYS A 47 -8.91 -17.78 22.41
CA LYS A 47 -10.14 -18.41 22.96
C LYS A 47 -11.45 -17.81 22.44
N ASN A 48 -11.42 -16.55 21.98
CA ASN A 48 -12.56 -15.84 21.41
C ASN A 48 -12.72 -16.05 19.89
N GLY A 49 -11.99 -17.01 19.31
CA GLY A 49 -12.05 -17.33 17.88
C GLY A 49 -11.28 -16.37 16.97
N THR A 50 -10.59 -15.37 17.53
CA THR A 50 -9.76 -14.44 16.73
C THR A 50 -8.34 -14.97 16.57
N PHE A 51 -7.73 -14.69 15.42
CA PHE A 51 -6.32 -15.00 15.18
C PHE A 51 -5.50 -13.73 15.31
N THR A 52 -4.34 -13.81 15.98
CA THR A 52 -3.45 -12.65 16.15
C THR A 52 -1.99 -13.01 15.98
N VAL A 53 -1.20 -12.08 15.45
CA VAL A 53 0.26 -12.13 15.45
C VAL A 53 0.82 -10.73 15.69
N ASN A 54 1.96 -10.66 16.36
CA ASN A 54 2.73 -9.42 16.47
C ASN A 54 4.06 -9.63 15.77
N VAL A 55 4.44 -8.69 14.92
CA VAL A 55 5.74 -8.68 14.26
C VAL A 55 6.48 -7.41 14.65
N ASP A 56 7.80 -7.52 14.76
CA ASP A 56 8.68 -6.42 15.09
C ASP A 56 9.47 -6.03 13.84
N ILE A 57 9.36 -4.78 13.42
CA ILE A 57 10.08 -4.21 12.28
C ILE A 57 11.14 -3.26 12.82
N ALA A 58 12.42 -3.59 12.60
CA ALA A 58 13.54 -2.79 13.08
C ALA A 58 13.62 -1.42 12.37
N LYS A 59 14.04 -0.39 13.11
CA LYS A 59 14.33 0.93 12.55
C LYS A 59 15.77 1.00 12.02
N ASP A 60 16.07 0.20 11.01
CA ASP A 60 17.36 0.14 10.34
C ASP A 60 17.30 0.62 8.88
N GLU A 61 18.37 0.41 8.12
CA GLU A 61 18.49 0.82 6.72
C GLU A 61 17.49 0.13 5.77
N ASN A 62 16.88 -0.97 6.19
CA ASN A 62 15.85 -1.69 5.43
C ASN A 62 14.42 -1.25 5.78
N LEU A 63 14.27 -0.24 6.65
CA LEU A 63 12.97 0.32 6.99
C LEU A 63 12.33 0.93 5.74
N LYS A 64 11.12 0.45 5.42
CA LYS A 64 10.28 0.97 4.34
C LYS A 64 9.17 1.82 4.92
N LYS A 65 8.65 2.75 4.10
CA LYS A 65 7.45 3.50 4.45
C LYS A 65 6.20 2.61 4.43
N THR A 66 6.10 1.77 3.41
CA THR A 66 4.93 0.92 3.17
C THR A 66 5.36 -0.54 3.12
N TYR A 67 4.59 -1.40 3.77
CA TYR A 67 4.76 -2.86 3.76
C TYR A 67 3.51 -3.51 3.17
N GLN A 68 3.73 -4.57 2.40
CA GLN A 68 2.67 -5.36 1.76
C GLN A 68 2.52 -6.69 2.48
N TYR A 69 1.29 -7.15 2.62
CA TYR A 69 0.96 -8.39 3.29
C TYR A 69 -0.28 -9.07 2.69
N ARG A 70 -0.41 -10.35 3.00
CA ARG A 70 -1.55 -11.20 2.66
C ARG A 70 -1.70 -12.31 3.69
N TYR A 71 -2.91 -12.84 3.85
CA TYR A 71 -3.16 -13.98 4.72
C TYR A 71 -3.28 -15.27 3.91
N GLN A 72 -2.58 -16.32 4.35
CA GLN A 72 -2.76 -17.68 3.87
C GLN A 72 -3.60 -18.44 4.89
N TYR A 73 -4.73 -18.98 4.45
CA TYR A 73 -5.67 -19.75 5.25
C TYR A 73 -5.51 -21.22 4.90
N VAL A 74 -5.30 -22.04 5.91
CA VAL A 74 -5.35 -23.49 5.78
C VAL A 74 -6.70 -23.95 6.31
N MET A 75 -7.54 -24.47 5.42
CA MET A 75 -8.89 -24.92 5.72
C MET A 75 -8.88 -26.31 6.38
N PRO A 76 -10.00 -26.75 7.00
CA PRO A 76 -10.08 -28.07 7.62
C PRO A 76 -9.84 -29.27 6.68
N ASP A 77 -10.04 -29.08 5.37
CA ASP A 77 -9.76 -30.04 4.30
C ASP A 77 -8.31 -29.97 3.77
N ASN A 78 -7.44 -29.22 4.45
CA ASN A 78 -6.07 -28.89 4.05
C ASN A 78 -5.97 -28.09 2.73
N SER A 79 -7.07 -27.52 2.22
CA SER A 79 -6.97 -26.57 1.11
C SER A 79 -6.39 -25.23 1.58
N GLU A 80 -5.58 -24.61 0.71
CA GLU A 80 -5.01 -23.30 0.96
C GLU A 80 -5.79 -22.22 0.20
N LYS A 81 -6.04 -21.11 0.88
CA LYS A 81 -6.64 -19.91 0.29
C LYS A 81 -5.84 -18.68 0.68
N TYR A 82 -5.84 -17.69 -0.19
CA TYR A 82 -5.14 -16.42 0.05
C TYR A 82 -6.14 -15.28 0.02
N ASP A 83 -6.26 -14.56 1.13
CA ASP A 83 -7.17 -13.43 1.26
C ASP A 83 -6.45 -12.17 1.73
N ASN A 84 -6.99 -11.04 1.35
CA ASN A 84 -6.53 -9.73 1.81
C ASN A 84 -7.22 -9.35 3.12
N ASP A 85 -6.68 -8.35 3.83
CA ASP A 85 -7.44 -7.67 4.87
C ASP A 85 -8.60 -6.93 4.19
N TRP A 86 -9.84 -7.20 4.63
CA TRP A 86 -11.03 -6.53 4.12
C TRP A 86 -11.10 -5.03 4.47
N ASP A 87 -10.26 -4.57 5.39
CA ASP A 87 -10.16 -3.17 5.83
C ASP A 87 -8.69 -2.71 5.83
N ALA A 88 -7.94 -3.08 4.79
CA ALA A 88 -6.56 -2.67 4.65
C ALA A 88 -6.46 -1.14 4.47
N GLN A 89 -5.35 -0.54 4.90
CA GLN A 89 -5.09 0.88 4.61
C GLN A 89 -4.98 1.12 3.11
N TYR A 90 -4.33 0.20 2.39
CA TYR A 90 -4.21 0.25 0.94
C TYR A 90 -4.26 -1.15 0.32
N TYR A 91 -4.52 -1.18 -0.98
CA TYR A 91 -4.36 -2.36 -1.83
C TYR A 91 -3.38 -2.03 -2.95
N ILE A 92 -2.32 -2.82 -3.08
CA ILE A 92 -1.25 -2.61 -4.07
C ILE A 92 -1.26 -3.76 -5.08
N PRO A 93 -1.31 -3.48 -6.39
CA PRO A 93 -1.26 -4.50 -7.42
C PRO A 93 -0.02 -5.39 -7.30
N ASN A 94 -0.24 -6.69 -7.39
CA ASN A 94 0.79 -7.71 -7.38
C ASN A 94 1.02 -8.28 -8.81
N PRO A 95 2.15 -8.96 -9.05
CA PRO A 95 2.47 -9.53 -10.36
C PRO A 95 1.52 -10.64 -10.83
N PHE A 96 0.63 -11.12 -9.97
CA PHE A 96 -0.27 -12.26 -10.22
C PHE A 96 -1.70 -11.81 -10.54
N ASN A 97 -1.85 -10.61 -11.10
CA ASN A 97 -3.14 -10.08 -11.56
C ASN A 97 -4.17 -9.89 -10.42
N GLY A 98 -3.71 -9.70 -9.19
CA GLY A 98 -4.51 -9.32 -8.03
C GLY A 98 -3.81 -8.24 -7.20
N ASP A 99 -4.31 -7.98 -6.00
CA ASP A 99 -3.73 -6.99 -5.08
C ASP A 99 -3.23 -7.65 -3.79
N ASN A 100 -2.26 -7.01 -3.14
CA ASN A 100 -1.88 -7.29 -1.75
C ASN A 100 -2.40 -6.18 -0.84
N SER A 101 -2.72 -6.54 0.40
CA SER A 101 -3.00 -5.53 1.42
C SER A 101 -1.72 -4.79 1.77
N ALA A 102 -1.80 -3.52 2.13
CA ALA A 102 -0.64 -2.76 2.55
C ALA A 102 -0.96 -1.82 3.70
N PHE A 103 0.08 -1.50 4.47
CA PHE A 103 0.03 -0.54 5.57
C PHE A 103 1.28 0.34 5.57
N ASP A 104 1.13 1.57 6.01
CA ASP A 104 2.25 2.47 6.24
C ASP A 104 2.73 2.37 7.68
N ILE A 105 4.04 2.48 7.85
CA ILE A 105 4.64 2.82 9.12
C ILE A 105 4.68 4.35 9.22
N PRO A 106 4.25 4.95 10.35
CA PRO A 106 4.39 6.39 10.54
C PRO A 106 5.86 6.75 10.41
N GLU A 107 6.16 7.76 9.59
CA GLU A 107 7.54 8.25 9.46
C GLU A 107 8.07 8.55 10.86
N PRO A 108 9.23 7.98 11.26
CA PRO A 108 9.79 8.26 12.57
C PRO A 108 9.99 9.77 12.62
N SER A 109 9.24 10.43 13.49
CA SER A 109 9.30 11.88 13.69
C SER A 109 10.73 12.22 14.02
N ALA A 110 11.47 12.69 13.01
CA ALA A 110 12.87 13.04 13.15
C ALA A 110 12.98 14.11 14.24
N GLU A 111 13.80 13.83 15.24
CA GLU A 111 14.40 14.85 16.08
C GLU A 111 15.03 15.91 15.16
N GLU A 112 14.65 17.16 15.36
CA GLU A 112 15.00 18.31 14.50
C GLU A 112 16.52 18.41 14.28
N ALA A 113 16.99 18.09 13.08
CA ALA A 113 18.30 18.52 12.63
C ALA A 113 18.25 20.05 12.36
N PRO A 114 19.25 20.84 12.81
CA PRO A 114 19.17 22.29 12.75
C PRO A 114 19.16 22.77 11.29
N VAL A 115 18.13 23.53 10.94
CA VAL A 115 18.01 24.26 9.69
C VAL A 115 19.18 25.23 9.51
N LYS A 116 20.24 24.80 8.82
CA LYS A 116 21.18 25.74 8.21
C LYS A 116 20.55 26.29 6.93
N ALA A 117 20.25 27.57 6.99
CA ALA A 117 19.77 28.40 5.90
C ALA A 117 20.74 28.46 4.71
N ALA A 118 20.15 28.82 3.55
CA ALA A 118 20.72 29.15 2.23
C ALA A 118 20.87 27.95 1.27
N ALA A 119 20.42 27.97 0.01
CA ALA A 119 20.15 29.10 -0.87
C ALA A 119 19.02 28.81 -1.89
N LYS A 120 18.31 29.88 -2.23
CA LYS A 120 17.21 29.99 -3.19
C LYS A 120 17.74 30.01 -4.65
N PRO A 121 17.21 29.20 -5.60
CA PRO A 121 17.32 29.56 -7.01
C PRO A 121 16.15 30.44 -7.42
N LYS A 122 16.53 31.64 -7.85
CA LYS A 122 15.71 32.69 -8.44
C LYS A 122 15.18 32.23 -9.81
N ALA A 123 13.92 32.55 -10.09
CA ALA A 123 13.20 32.29 -11.31
C ALA A 123 13.97 32.61 -12.61
N ALA A 124 13.92 31.69 -13.58
CA ALA A 124 14.24 31.97 -14.98
C ALA A 124 12.94 32.34 -15.72
N LYS A 125 12.93 33.58 -16.24
CA LYS A 125 11.83 34.25 -16.92
C LYS A 125 11.56 33.61 -18.30
N ALA A 126 10.31 33.22 -18.54
CA ALA A 126 9.78 33.07 -19.89
C ALA A 126 9.63 34.47 -20.51
N LYS A 127 10.28 34.69 -21.67
CA LYS A 127 10.23 35.95 -22.42
C LYS A 127 9.15 35.81 -23.51
N THR A 128 8.10 36.60 -23.38
CA THR A 128 7.10 36.89 -24.42
C THR A 128 7.64 37.95 -25.39
N THR A 129 7.43 37.74 -26.70
CA THR A 129 7.33 38.81 -27.71
C THR A 129 6.35 38.38 -28.80
N ALA A 130 5.34 39.23 -29.03
CA ALA A 130 4.23 39.06 -29.96
C ALA A 130 4.52 39.64 -31.36
N LYS A 131 3.81 39.18 -32.41
CA LYS A 131 3.01 40.01 -33.36
C LYS A 131 2.28 39.15 -34.43
N ALA A 132 0.98 39.42 -34.63
CA ALA A 132 0.04 38.87 -35.64
C ALA A 132 0.05 39.70 -36.96
N PRO A 133 -0.93 39.67 -37.92
CA PRO A 133 -2.07 38.76 -38.23
C PRO A 133 -2.30 38.46 -39.76
N ALA A 134 -3.23 37.55 -40.13
CA ALA A 134 -4.12 37.60 -41.33
C ALA A 134 -4.96 36.29 -41.43
N LYS A 135 -6.28 36.32 -41.17
CA LYS A 135 -7.42 36.50 -42.09
C LYS A 135 -7.86 35.26 -42.91
N SER A 136 -9.18 35.06 -42.88
CA SER A 136 -10.08 34.30 -43.79
C SER A 136 -10.42 32.87 -43.33
N ALA A 137 -11.57 32.62 -42.66
CA ALA A 137 -12.98 32.67 -43.10
C ALA A 137 -13.46 31.38 -43.83
N ALA A 138 -14.37 30.69 -43.12
CA ALA A 138 -15.62 30.08 -43.60
C ALA A 138 -15.64 28.90 -44.60
N LYS A 139 -16.14 27.77 -44.07
CA LYS A 139 -17.35 27.04 -44.49
C LYS A 139 -17.34 26.27 -45.83
N THR A 140 -17.52 24.94 -45.76
CA THR A 140 -18.57 24.11 -46.42
C THR A 140 -18.25 22.60 -46.24
N THR A 141 -19.02 21.85 -45.45
CA THR A 141 -20.08 20.89 -45.85
C THR A 141 -19.73 19.86 -46.94
N LYS A 142 -19.81 18.57 -46.57
CA LYS A 142 -20.52 17.42 -47.20
C LYS A 142 -20.08 16.13 -46.50
N THR A 143 -20.90 15.49 -45.67
CA THR A 143 -21.96 14.50 -45.99
C THR A 143 -21.43 13.25 -46.69
N SER A 144 -21.54 12.08 -46.03
CA SER A 144 -22.14 10.81 -46.53
C SER A 144 -21.47 9.59 -45.86
N THR A 145 -22.08 8.94 -44.86
CA THR A 145 -22.91 7.72 -44.95
C THR A 145 -22.27 6.46 -45.57
N LYS A 146 -22.19 5.42 -44.72
CA LYS A 146 -22.77 4.07 -44.88
C LYS A 146 -21.95 2.97 -45.60
N LYS A 147 -21.55 1.98 -44.78
CA LYS A 147 -21.79 0.52 -44.88
C LYS A 147 -21.42 -0.18 -46.19
N LYS A 148 -20.47 -1.12 -46.10
CA LYS A 148 -20.72 -2.53 -46.43
C LYS A 148 -19.76 -3.42 -45.65
#